data_AF-A0A6D0IIS7-F1
#
_entry.id   AF-A0A6D0IIS7-F1
#
_cell.length_a   1.000
_cell.length_b   1.000
_cell.length_c   1.000
_cell.angle_alpha   90.00
_cell.angle_beta   90.00
_cell.angle_gamma   90.00
#
_symmetry.space_group_name_H-M   'P 1'
#
loop_
_entity.id
_entity.type
_entity.pdbx_description
1 polymer ?
#
loop_
_entity_poly.entity_id
_entity_poly.type
_entity_poly.pdbx_seq_one_letter_code
_entity_poly.pdbx_strand_id
1 'polypeptide(L)'
;MNNSAFTFQTLHPDTIMDALFEQGIRVDSGLTPLNSYENRVYQFQDEDRRRFVVKFYRPERWTADQILEEHQFALQLVNDEVPVAAPVAFNGQTLLNHQGFYFAVFPSVGGRQFEADNIDQMEAVGRYLGR
;
A
#
# COMPACT_ATOMS: atom_id res chain seq x y z
N MET A 1 -5.65 -19.69 -22.45
CA MET A 1 -6.92 -18.94 -22.57
C MET A 1 -6.72 -17.66 -21.77
N ASN A 2 -6.32 -16.57 -22.43
CA ASN A 2 -6.09 -15.28 -21.78
C ASN A 2 -7.43 -14.61 -21.51
N ASN A 3 -7.91 -14.69 -20.28
CA ASN A 3 -9.11 -13.99 -19.86
C ASN A 3 -8.70 -12.58 -19.44
N SER A 4 -8.49 -11.70 -20.42
CA SER A 4 -8.08 -10.29 -20.27
C SER A 4 -9.11 -9.40 -19.53
N ALA A 5 -9.95 -9.98 -18.69
CA ALA A 5 -11.07 -9.35 -18.00
C ALA A 5 -11.07 -9.57 -16.46
N PHE A 6 -9.95 -10.03 -15.85
CA PHE A 6 -9.76 -9.92 -14.39
C PHE A 6 -9.38 -8.49 -13.99
N THR A 7 -10.30 -7.57 -14.28
CA THR A 7 -10.23 -6.18 -13.87
C THR A 7 -10.79 -6.06 -12.45
N PHE A 8 -10.42 -5.02 -11.70
CA PHE A 8 -11.02 -4.64 -10.42
C PHE A 8 -12.55 -4.38 -10.45
N GLN A 9 -13.28 -4.88 -11.44
CA GLN A 9 -14.72 -4.71 -11.64
C GLN A 9 -15.53 -5.19 -10.43
N THR A 10 -15.02 -6.16 -9.67
CA THR A 10 -15.67 -6.69 -8.47
C THR A 10 -15.15 -6.08 -7.16
N LEU A 11 -14.13 -5.21 -7.22
CA LEU A 11 -13.60 -4.55 -6.01
C LEU A 11 -14.44 -3.30 -5.70
N HIS A 12 -15.60 -3.54 -5.08
CA HIS A 12 -16.48 -2.48 -4.61
C HIS A 12 -16.02 -1.92 -3.26
N PRO A 13 -16.42 -0.68 -2.91
CA PRO A 13 -16.15 -0.10 -1.59
C PRO A 13 -16.54 -1.03 -0.43
N ASP A 14 -17.68 -1.72 -0.52
CA ASP A 14 -18.14 -2.66 0.51
C ASP A 14 -17.16 -3.83 0.69
N THR A 15 -16.67 -4.42 -0.41
CA THR A 15 -15.65 -5.47 -0.39
C THR A 15 -14.36 -5.00 0.28
N ILE A 16 -13.99 -3.73 0.09
CA ILE A 16 -12.80 -3.16 0.75
C ILE A 16 -13.04 -2.99 2.24
N MET A 17 -14.23 -2.51 2.63
CA MET A 17 -14.60 -2.35 4.04
C MET A 17 -14.62 -3.71 4.75
N ASP A 18 -15.19 -4.74 4.13
CA ASP A 18 -15.20 -6.11 4.66
C ASP A 18 -13.78 -6.66 4.82
N ALA A 19 -12.92 -6.47 3.82
CA ALA A 19 -11.52 -6.89 3.86
C ALA A 19 -10.73 -6.24 5.00
N LEU A 20 -10.92 -4.93 5.23
CA LEU A 20 -10.30 -4.21 6.34
C LEU A 20 -10.88 -4.67 7.68
N PHE A 21 -12.20 -4.87 7.74
CA PHE A 21 -12.88 -5.27 8.96
C PHE A 21 -12.46 -6.67 9.43
N GLU A 22 -12.27 -7.63 8.53
CA GLU A 22 -11.77 -8.98 8.84
C GLU A 22 -10.39 -8.98 9.52
N GLN A 23 -9.57 -7.95 9.25
CA GLN A 23 -8.26 -7.79 9.87
C GLN A 23 -8.30 -6.98 11.17
N GLY A 24 -9.51 -6.67 11.65
CA GLY A 24 -9.73 -5.88 12.86
C GLY A 24 -9.62 -4.37 12.65
N ILE A 25 -9.52 -3.89 11.41
CA ILE A 25 -9.42 -2.47 11.12
C ILE A 25 -10.82 -1.87 11.07
N ARG A 26 -11.09 -0.93 11.97
CA ARG A 26 -12.32 -0.13 11.99
C ARG A 26 -12.08 1.17 11.25
N VAL A 27 -12.66 1.29 10.05
CA VAL A 27 -12.64 2.54 9.29
C VAL A 27 -13.63 3.51 9.93
N ASP A 28 -13.13 4.65 10.42
CA ASP A 28 -13.92 5.73 11.01
C ASP A 28 -14.43 6.70 9.94
N SER A 29 -13.54 7.10 9.03
CA SER A 29 -13.89 7.99 7.93
C SER A 29 -13.00 7.82 6.70
N GLY A 30 -13.46 8.33 5.57
CA GLY A 30 -12.72 8.31 4.31
C GLY A 30 -13.12 7.13 3.42
N LEU A 31 -12.14 6.29 3.07
CA LEU A 31 -12.16 5.39 1.91
C LEU A 31 -12.16 6.14 0.57
N THR A 32 -11.31 7.16 0.49
CA THR A 32 -11.13 7.98 -0.70
C THR A 32 -10.19 7.27 -1.69
N PRO A 33 -10.60 7.02 -2.94
CA PRO A 33 -9.70 6.44 -3.94
C PRO A 33 -8.57 7.42 -4.30
N LEU A 34 -7.34 6.91 -4.37
CA LEU A 34 -6.17 7.65 -4.83
C LEU A 34 -5.89 7.34 -6.31
N ASN A 35 -5.20 8.25 -6.99
CA ASN A 35 -4.89 8.18 -8.43
C ASN A 35 -3.76 7.17 -8.75
N SER A 36 -4.03 5.88 -8.53
CA SER A 36 -3.16 4.79 -8.96
C SER A 36 -3.75 4.04 -10.17
N TYR A 37 -2.93 3.84 -11.21
CA TYR A 37 -3.36 3.16 -12.43
C TYR A 37 -3.19 1.64 -12.35
N GLU A 38 -2.10 1.16 -11.75
CA GLU A 38 -1.80 -0.28 -11.71
C GLU A 38 -2.63 -0.98 -10.64
N ASN A 39 -2.65 -0.43 -9.42
CA ASN A 39 -3.31 -1.00 -8.25
C ASN A 39 -4.52 -0.14 -7.84
N ARG A 40 -5.43 -0.70 -7.04
CA ARG A 40 -6.48 0.11 -6.40
C ARG A 40 -6.02 0.52 -5.02
N VAL A 41 -5.86 1.83 -4.84
CA VAL A 41 -5.36 2.40 -3.60
C VAL A 41 -6.44 3.31 -3.03
N TYR A 42 -6.75 3.12 -1.75
CA TYR A 42 -7.72 3.93 -1.01
C TYR A 42 -7.10 4.45 0.26
N GLN A 43 -7.37 5.69 0.59
CA GLN A 43 -6.98 6.30 1.86
C GLN A 43 -8.16 6.31 2.82
N PHE A 44 -7.90 5.99 4.09
CA PHE A 44 -8.90 6.02 5.15
C PHE A 44 -8.29 6.42 6.48
N GLN A 45 -9.14 6.73 7.44
CA GLN A 45 -8.78 6.97 8.83
C GLN A 45 -9.43 5.89 9.71
N ASP A 46 -8.68 5.36 10.68
CA ASP A 46 -9.20 4.40 11.66
C ASP A 46 -9.86 5.09 12.87
N GLU A 47 -10.43 4.30 13.78
CA GLU A 47 -11.06 4.79 15.02
C GLU A 47 -10.10 5.53 15.96
N ASP A 48 -8.80 5.24 15.88
CA ASP A 48 -7.72 5.94 16.60
C ASP A 48 -7.28 7.24 15.88
N ARG A 49 -7.99 7.64 14.84
CA ARG A 49 -7.71 8.81 13.99
C ARG A 49 -6.36 8.74 13.27
N ARG A 50 -5.80 7.55 13.06
CA ARG A 50 -4.59 7.33 12.26
C ARG A 50 -4.97 7.16 10.79
N ARG A 51 -4.17 7.75 9.91
CA ARG A 51 -4.40 7.69 8.46
C ARG A 51 -3.61 6.54 7.85
N PHE A 52 -4.28 5.76 7.02
CA PHE A 52 -3.70 4.64 6.29
C PHE A 52 -4.08 4.70 4.82
N VAL A 53 -3.33 3.94 4.03
CA VAL A 53 -3.74 3.56 2.68
C VAL A 53 -3.81 2.05 2.59
N VAL A 54 -4.85 1.54 1.94
CA VAL A 54 -4.93 0.14 1.52
C VAL A 54 -4.63 0.05 0.03
N LYS A 55 -3.74 -0.86 -0.35
CA LYS A 55 -3.34 -1.14 -1.74
C LYS A 55 -3.80 -2.55 -2.08
N PHE A 56 -4.80 -2.66 -2.94
CA PHE A 56 -5.19 -3.92 -3.57
C PHE A 56 -4.36 -4.13 -4.82
N TYR A 57 -3.59 -5.21 -4.82
CA TYR A 57 -2.72 -5.59 -5.92
C TYR A 57 -3.56 -6.02 -7.12
N ARG A 58 -3.13 -5.63 -8.31
CA ARG A 58 -3.77 -6.08 -9.55
C ARG A 58 -3.71 -7.60 -9.66
N PRO A 59 -4.86 -8.28 -9.82
CA PRO A 59 -4.88 -9.72 -10.02
C PRO A 59 -3.99 -10.14 -11.20
N GLU A 60 -3.37 -11.32 -11.07
CA GLU A 60 -2.52 -11.95 -12.10
C GLU A 60 -1.25 -11.17 -12.50
N ARG A 61 -0.95 -10.03 -11.86
CA ARG A 61 0.24 -9.23 -12.16
C ARG A 61 1.50 -9.73 -11.45
N TRP A 62 1.33 -10.13 -10.19
CA TRP A 62 2.38 -10.60 -9.29
C TRP A 62 1.88 -11.81 -8.51
N THR A 63 2.78 -12.75 -8.25
CA THR A 63 2.50 -13.86 -7.31
C THR A 63 2.59 -13.35 -5.86
N ALA A 64 2.04 -14.12 -4.93
CA ALA A 64 2.16 -13.82 -3.51
C ALA A 64 3.64 -13.70 -3.09
N ASP A 65 4.49 -14.62 -3.55
CA ASP A 65 5.93 -14.64 -3.24
C ASP A 65 6.63 -13.36 -3.71
N GLN A 66 6.29 -12.86 -4.91
CA GLN A 66 6.86 -11.61 -5.45
C GLN A 66 6.43 -10.39 -4.64
N ILE A 67 5.17 -10.36 -4.17
CA ILE A 67 4.68 -9.27 -3.33
C ILE A 67 5.34 -9.33 -1.94
N LEU A 68 5.51 -10.53 -1.39
CA LEU A 68 6.20 -10.74 -0.12
C LEU A 68 7.68 -10.35 -0.20
N GLU A 69 8.34 -10.56 -1.33
CA GLU A 69 9.70 -10.08 -1.59
C GLU A 69 9.77 -8.54 -1.52
N GLU A 70 8.84 -7.82 -2.17
CA GLU A 70 8.70 -6.35 -2.05
C GLU A 70 8.48 -5.94 -0.58
N HIS A 71 7.61 -6.64 0.15
CA HIS A 71 7.33 -6.36 1.55
C HIS A 71 8.56 -6.54 2.44
N GLN A 72 9.29 -7.64 2.27
CA GLN A 72 10.49 -7.93 3.02
C GLN A 72 11.57 -6.87 2.72
N PHE A 73 11.73 -6.49 1.46
CA PHE A 73 12.68 -5.45 1.08
C PHE A 73 12.32 -4.08 1.68
N ALA A 74 11.04 -3.69 1.62
CA ALA A 74 10.58 -2.44 2.24
C ALA A 74 10.81 -2.42 3.76
N LEU A 75 10.55 -3.54 4.45
CA LEU A 75 10.83 -3.68 5.88
C LEU A 75 12.33 -3.59 6.18
N GLN A 76 13.17 -4.20 5.35
CA GLN A 76 14.63 -4.09 5.47
C GLN A 76 15.10 -2.64 5.29
N LEU A 77 14.61 -1.94 4.27
CA LEU A 77 14.93 -0.53 4.02
C LEU A 77 14.57 0.36 5.21
N VAL A 78 13.42 0.13 5.86
CA VAL A 78 13.07 0.86 7.10
C VAL A 78 14.06 0.56 8.23
N ASN A 79 14.50 -0.69 8.38
CA ASN A 79 15.52 -1.05 9.38
C ASN A 79 16.88 -0.41 9.10
N ASP A 80 17.21 -0.21 7.82
CA ASP A 80 18.41 0.51 7.37
C ASP A 80 18.21 2.05 7.34
N GLU A 81 17.11 2.52 7.94
CA GLU A 81 16.72 3.94 8.07
C GLU A 81 16.54 4.68 6.73
N VAL A 82 16.19 3.95 5.66
CA VAL A 82 15.80 4.54 4.38
C VAL A 82 14.33 4.99 4.48
N PRO A 83 13.99 6.24 4.07
CA PRO A 83 12.67 6.83 4.28
C PRO A 83 11.62 6.27 3.31
N VAL A 84 11.14 5.06 3.59
CA VAL A 84 10.04 4.40 2.85
C VAL A 84 8.90 4.02 3.79
N ALA A 85 7.69 3.85 3.24
CA ALA A 85 6.56 3.31 3.98
C ALA A 85 6.49 1.79 3.79
N ALA A 86 6.84 1.03 4.83
CA ALA A 86 6.66 -0.43 4.85
C ALA A 86 5.20 -0.81 5.17
N PRO A 87 4.74 -2.00 4.72
CA PRO A 87 3.40 -2.48 5.03
C PRO A 87 3.26 -2.80 6.53
N VAL A 88 2.07 -2.55 7.07
CA VAL A 88 1.69 -2.89 8.45
C VAL A 88 1.44 -4.40 8.52
N ALA A 89 1.96 -5.04 9.57
CA ALA A 89 1.74 -6.45 9.82
C ALA A 89 0.48 -6.68 10.67
N PHE A 90 -0.39 -7.58 10.21
CA PHE A 90 -1.56 -8.08 10.94
C PHE A 90 -1.32 -9.55 11.24
N ASN A 91 -1.30 -9.93 12.52
CA ASN A 91 -0.97 -11.29 12.96
C ASN A 91 0.34 -11.85 12.35
N GLY A 92 1.35 -10.98 12.18
CA GLY A 92 2.64 -11.34 11.59
C GLY A 92 2.68 -11.41 10.06
N GLN A 93 1.58 -11.08 9.37
CA GLN A 93 1.49 -11.07 7.90
C GLN A 93 1.29 -9.66 7.37
N THR A 94 2.00 -9.31 6.31
CA THR A 94 1.89 -8.01 5.62
C THR A 94 1.08 -8.10 4.33
N LEU A 95 1.11 -9.27 3.68
CA LEU A 95 0.27 -9.58 2.54
C LEU A 95 -1.00 -10.30 3.00
N LEU A 96 -2.14 -9.71 2.68
CA LEU A 96 -3.46 -10.19 3.07
C LEU A 96 -4.22 -10.60 1.82
N ASN A 97 -5.27 -11.42 1.99
CA ASN A 97 -6.14 -11.82 0.89
C ASN A 97 -7.60 -11.73 1.32
N HIS A 98 -8.42 -11.11 0.48
CA HIS A 98 -9.87 -11.12 0.63
C HIS A 98 -10.53 -11.32 -0.73
N GLN A 99 -11.42 -12.30 -0.84
CA GLN A 99 -12.16 -12.63 -2.07
C GLN A 99 -11.28 -12.77 -3.33
N GLY A 100 -10.07 -13.32 -3.17
CA GLY A 100 -9.13 -13.53 -4.29
C GLY A 100 -8.29 -12.29 -4.66
N PHE A 101 -8.45 -11.17 -3.94
CA PHE A 101 -7.59 -10.01 -4.08
C PHE A 101 -6.52 -10.01 -3.00
N TYR A 102 -5.26 -9.93 -3.42
CA TYR A 102 -4.17 -9.61 -2.52
C TYR A 102 -4.18 -8.13 -2.16
N PHE A 103 -3.95 -7.80 -0.90
CA PHE A 103 -3.85 -6.42 -0.44
C PHE A 103 -2.88 -6.26 0.71
N ALA A 104 -2.45 -5.02 0.93
CA ALA A 104 -1.64 -4.64 2.08
C ALA A 104 -2.05 -3.23 2.55
N VAL A 105 -1.84 -2.95 3.83
CA VAL A 105 -2.12 -1.65 4.45
C VAL A 105 -0.80 -0.97 4.80
N PHE A 106 -0.69 0.32 4.50
CA PHE A 106 0.50 1.12 4.73
C PHE A 106 0.13 2.37 5.54
N PRO A 107 1.03 2.88 6.39
CA PRO A 107 0.86 4.20 6.98
C PRO A 107 0.71 5.25 5.88
N SER A 108 -0.25 6.16 6.03
CA SER A 108 -0.41 7.28 5.08
C SER A 108 0.69 8.31 5.35
N VAL A 109 1.69 8.33 4.46
CA VAL A 109 2.77 9.33 4.50
C VAL A 109 2.33 10.56 3.74
N GLY A 110 2.08 11.64 4.47
CA GLY A 110 1.89 12.96 3.88
C GLY A 110 3.22 13.61 3.50
N GLY A 111 3.17 14.69 2.73
CA GLY A 111 4.36 15.42 2.34
C GLY A 111 4.05 16.56 1.39
N ARG A 112 5.09 17.29 0.98
CA ARG A 112 5.02 18.23 -0.13
C ARG A 112 5.60 17.57 -1.38
N GLN A 113 5.27 18.12 -2.54
CA GLN A 113 5.88 17.68 -3.78
C GLN A 113 7.40 17.91 -3.72
N PHE A 114 8.16 16.92 -4.18
CA PHE A 114 9.60 17.03 -4.31
C PHE A 114 9.98 18.09 -5.36
N GLU A 115 10.93 18.97 -5.00
CA GLU A 115 11.42 20.05 -5.85
C GLU A 115 12.72 19.61 -6.53
N ALA A 116 12.62 19.15 -7.78
CA ALA A 116 13.77 18.61 -8.52
C ALA A 116 14.80 19.68 -8.95
N ASP A 117 14.44 20.96 -8.86
CA ASP A 117 15.33 22.11 -9.08
C ASP A 117 16.05 22.56 -7.80
N ASN A 118 15.69 22.00 -6.65
CA ASN A 118 16.32 22.26 -5.36
C ASN A 118 17.48 21.28 -5.14
N ILE A 119 18.72 21.76 -5.29
CA ILE A 119 19.94 20.94 -5.20
C ILE A 119 20.07 20.26 -3.84
N ASP A 120 19.67 20.92 -2.74
CA ASP A 120 19.74 20.33 -1.39
C ASP A 120 18.80 19.12 -1.27
N GLN A 121 17.59 19.22 -1.85
CA GLN A 121 16.67 18.08 -1.90
C GLN A 121 17.19 16.96 -2.80
N MET A 122 17.80 17.31 -3.95
CA MET A 122 18.43 16.32 -4.84
C MET A 122 19.56 15.56 -4.15
N GLU A 123 20.44 16.26 -3.42
CA GLU A 123 21.53 15.62 -2.67
C GLU A 123 20.98 14.68 -1.59
N ALA A 124 19.95 15.11 -0.87
CA ALA A 124 19.28 14.26 0.12
C ALA A 124 18.69 12.98 -0.51
N VAL A 125 18.01 13.10 -1.66
CA VAL A 125 17.50 11.94 -2.40
C VAL A 125 18.65 11.03 -2.83
N GLY A 126 19.72 11.58 -3.41
CA GLY A 126 20.89 10.80 -3.82
C GLY A 126 21.55 10.04 -2.67
N ARG A 127 21.62 10.68 -1.49
CA ARG A 127 22.14 10.05 -0.27
C ARG A 127 21.32 8.85 0.17
N TYR A 128 19.98 8.95 0.12
CA TYR A 128 19.10 7.84 0.48
C TYR A 128 19.04 6.74 -0.60
N LEU A 129 19.24 7.09 -1.87
CA LEU A 129 19.33 6.10 -2.95
C LEU A 129 20.62 5.28 -2.93
N GLY A 130 21.72 5.86 -2.43
CA GLY A 130 23.03 5.21 -2.35
C GLY A 130 23.27 4.41 -1.06
N ARG A 131 22.39 4.55 -0.06
CA ARG A 131 22.43 3.78 1.18
C ARG A 131 21.93 2.36 0.93
#